data_AF-A0A2N2R7R6-F1
#
_entry.id   AF-A0A2N2R7R6-F1
#
_cell.length_a   1.000
_cell.length_b   1.000
_cell.length_c   1.000
_cell.angle_alpha   90.00
_cell.angle_beta   90.00
_cell.angle_gamma   90.00
#
_symmetry.space_group_name_H-M   'P 1'
#
loop_
_entity.id
_entity.type
_entity.pdbx_description
1 polymer ?
#
loop_
_entity_poly.entity_id
_entity_poly.type
_entity_poly.pdbx_seq_one_letter_code
_entity_poly.pdbx_strand_id
1 'polypeptide(L)'
;MFFVTSENSAKPEVAEFLTNIKTEILRYKIILVSPAMGTGIDITFPEEVSHVDGVYGLFEARINTHFDIDQQLSRVRHPKYVRVWISPELFNFETEVEPIKQEIAESEIIPEVLTGYSPIGGMPDYNWNDPYLTLYGNILAAQRASKNKLRENFIDLRTYNGWIVEPIEPNTEISSSGSDHAKQGEALRQAKHVQRILDAEVIDPQQVDELMRKADVGKSLSNGEKDALERYFIEHFYCLGASRELITKDNEGKYRQQIQMFERVIQGEPDKALKEVVYERVRLLRELYQSAGIFTDSSFDTSTTLTSERLKSFIAVCKKRRVKIDRVFGSPLRNDYASKPMQQLSLFLGMCGIKTVRKATKKNGIKTYNYNIADAALGEIQEIVTRRKSKRSYS
;
A
#
# COMPACT_ATOMS: atom_id res chain seq x y z
N MET A 1 -20.98 -3.45 -22.87
CA MET A 1 -19.71 -3.18 -22.16
C MET A 1 -19.19 -4.51 -21.67
N PHE A 2 -17.88 -4.74 -21.74
CA PHE A 2 -17.22 -5.94 -21.20
C PHE A 2 -16.17 -5.50 -20.17
N PHE A 3 -15.88 -6.30 -19.16
CA PHE A 3 -14.83 -5.96 -18.20
C PHE A 3 -14.01 -7.18 -17.79
N VAL A 4 -12.71 -6.99 -17.63
CA VAL A 4 -11.76 -8.01 -17.20
C VAL A 4 -10.96 -7.52 -16.01
N THR A 5 -11.06 -8.26 -14.92
CA THR A 5 -10.44 -8.00 -13.62
C THR A 5 -9.82 -9.27 -13.10
N SER A 6 -8.96 -9.18 -12.08
CA SER A 6 -8.45 -10.37 -11.38
C SER A 6 -9.56 -11.25 -10.79
N GLU A 7 -10.75 -10.69 -10.52
CA GLU A 7 -11.89 -11.42 -9.94
C GLU A 7 -12.63 -12.30 -10.96
N ASN A 8 -12.61 -11.93 -12.24
CA ASN A 8 -13.33 -12.66 -13.29
C ASN A 8 -12.41 -13.26 -14.36
N SER A 9 -11.10 -13.01 -14.32
CA SER A 9 -10.14 -13.50 -15.32
C SER A 9 -10.09 -15.03 -15.46
N ALA A 10 -10.47 -15.76 -14.41
CA ALA A 10 -10.54 -17.22 -14.42
C ALA A 10 -11.86 -17.78 -15.01
N LYS A 11 -12.83 -16.93 -15.35
CA LYS A 11 -14.11 -17.39 -15.91
C LYS A 11 -13.93 -17.84 -17.37
N PRO A 12 -14.61 -18.92 -17.81
CA PRO A 12 -14.55 -19.40 -19.19
C PRO A 12 -14.90 -18.32 -20.22
N GLU A 13 -15.90 -17.48 -19.93
CA GLU A 13 -16.32 -16.37 -20.80
C GLU A 13 -15.19 -15.34 -21.04
N VAL A 14 -14.37 -15.09 -20.01
CA VAL A 14 -13.24 -14.16 -20.12
C VAL A 14 -12.09 -14.81 -20.87
N ALA A 15 -11.81 -16.09 -20.61
CA ALA A 15 -10.80 -16.83 -21.36
C ALA A 15 -11.12 -16.85 -22.86
N GLU A 16 -12.36 -17.14 -23.23
CA GLU A 16 -12.83 -17.14 -24.62
C GLU A 16 -12.70 -15.75 -25.26
N PHE A 17 -13.12 -14.70 -24.54
CA PHE A 17 -12.95 -13.32 -24.99
C PHE A 17 -11.48 -12.98 -25.26
N LEU A 18 -10.56 -13.37 -24.37
CA LEU A 18 -9.14 -13.09 -24.51
C LEU A 18 -8.50 -13.86 -25.66
N THR A 19 -8.85 -15.13 -25.85
CA THR A 19 -8.37 -15.96 -26.96
C THR A 19 -8.80 -15.37 -28.32
N ASN A 20 -10.01 -14.83 -28.39
CA ASN A 20 -10.58 -14.29 -29.63
C ASN A 20 -10.64 -12.76 -29.66
N ILE A 21 -9.73 -12.09 -28.94
CA ILE A 21 -9.85 -10.65 -28.66
C ILE A 21 -9.98 -9.78 -29.90
N LYS A 22 -9.33 -10.14 -31.02
CA LYS A 22 -9.35 -9.37 -32.27
C LYS A 22 -10.73 -9.30 -32.92
N THR A 23 -11.60 -10.27 -32.67
CA THR A 23 -12.98 -10.31 -33.17
C THR A 23 -13.97 -9.91 -32.08
N GLU A 24 -13.78 -10.41 -30.87
CA GLU A 24 -14.70 -10.17 -29.74
C GLU A 24 -14.71 -8.71 -29.29
N ILE A 25 -13.58 -8.00 -29.39
CA ILE A 25 -13.50 -6.57 -29.06
C ILE A 25 -14.54 -5.73 -29.82
N LEU A 26 -14.82 -6.10 -31.07
CA LEU A 26 -15.72 -5.35 -31.97
C LEU A 26 -17.19 -5.46 -31.56
N ARG A 27 -17.55 -6.40 -30.68
CA ARG A 27 -18.92 -6.58 -30.17
C ARG A 27 -19.28 -5.58 -29.07
N TYR A 28 -18.31 -4.89 -28.51
CA TYR A 28 -18.50 -4.02 -27.35
C TYR A 28 -18.10 -2.58 -27.66
N LYS A 29 -18.93 -1.63 -27.20
CA LYS A 29 -18.58 -0.20 -27.28
C LYS A 29 -17.49 0.22 -26.29
N ILE A 30 -17.39 -0.48 -25.16
CA ILE A 30 -16.47 -0.17 -24.06
C ILE A 30 -15.99 -1.49 -23.47
N ILE A 31 -14.67 -1.58 -23.28
CA ILE A 31 -14.02 -2.68 -22.57
C ILE A 31 -13.18 -2.07 -21.45
N LEU A 32 -13.40 -2.55 -20.22
CA LEU A 32 -12.65 -2.11 -19.05
C LEU A 32 -11.69 -3.22 -18.63
N VAL A 33 -10.41 -2.90 -18.49
CA VAL A 33 -9.40 -3.90 -18.17
C VAL A 33 -8.58 -3.44 -16.97
N SER A 34 -8.37 -4.33 -16.01
CA SER A 34 -7.36 -4.16 -14.97
C SER A 34 -5.98 -4.63 -15.48
N PRO A 35 -4.89 -4.38 -14.74
CA PRO A 35 -3.56 -4.90 -15.07
C PRO A 35 -3.48 -6.43 -15.22
N ALA A 36 -4.50 -7.20 -14.82
CA ALA A 36 -4.60 -8.63 -15.07
C ALA A 36 -4.51 -9.01 -16.57
N MET A 37 -4.78 -8.08 -17.49
CA MET A 37 -4.60 -8.24 -18.94
C MET A 37 -3.27 -7.68 -19.47
N GLY A 38 -2.35 -7.25 -18.59
CA GLY A 38 -1.17 -6.46 -18.97
C GLY A 38 -0.12 -7.18 -19.81
N THR A 39 -0.13 -8.52 -19.86
CA THR A 39 0.87 -9.34 -20.55
C THR A 39 0.25 -10.22 -21.64
N GLY A 40 0.96 -10.36 -22.76
CA GLY A 40 0.65 -11.34 -23.82
C GLY A 40 -0.48 -10.99 -24.80
N ILE A 41 -1.12 -9.83 -24.65
CA ILE A 41 -2.24 -9.42 -25.52
C ILE A 41 -1.76 -8.41 -26.56
N ASP A 42 -2.08 -8.67 -27.83
CA ASP A 42 -1.81 -7.77 -28.95
C ASP A 42 -3.08 -7.57 -29.78
N ILE A 43 -3.58 -6.33 -29.80
CA ILE A 43 -4.79 -5.93 -30.53
C ILE A 43 -4.33 -5.16 -31.76
N THR A 44 -3.95 -5.93 -32.78
CA THR A 44 -3.56 -5.45 -34.10
C THR A 44 -4.52 -5.98 -35.15
N PHE A 45 -5.08 -5.07 -35.94
CA PHE A 45 -5.95 -5.38 -37.07
C PHE A 45 -5.15 -5.40 -38.38
N PRO A 46 -5.56 -6.21 -39.37
CA PRO A 46 -4.95 -6.18 -40.70
C PRO A 46 -4.97 -4.77 -41.32
N GLU A 47 -3.98 -4.49 -42.16
CA GLU A 47 -3.89 -3.22 -42.93
C GLU A 47 -3.85 -1.95 -42.07
N GLU A 48 -3.42 -2.07 -40.81
CA GLU A 48 -3.31 -0.94 -39.86
C GLU A 48 -4.64 -0.20 -39.61
N VAL A 49 -5.78 -0.86 -39.81
CA VAL A 49 -7.10 -0.25 -39.65
C VAL A 49 -7.42 0.04 -38.18
N SER A 50 -7.78 1.30 -37.90
CA SER A 50 -8.18 1.78 -36.56
C SER A 50 -9.63 1.42 -36.22
N HIS A 51 -9.90 0.15 -35.89
CA HIS A 51 -11.23 -0.25 -35.38
C HIS A 51 -11.52 0.24 -33.97
N VAL A 52 -10.48 0.54 -33.18
CA VAL A 52 -10.61 1.11 -31.83
C VAL A 52 -10.39 2.62 -31.92
N ASP A 53 -11.42 3.39 -31.59
CA ASP A 53 -11.33 4.85 -31.60
C ASP A 53 -10.33 5.37 -30.56
N GLY A 54 -10.41 4.88 -29.33
CA GLY A 54 -9.72 5.48 -28.20
C GLY A 54 -9.21 4.46 -27.18
N VAL A 55 -8.00 4.71 -26.68
CA VAL A 55 -7.45 4.01 -25.51
C VAL A 55 -7.42 4.98 -24.34
N TYR A 56 -7.94 4.55 -23.19
CA TYR A 56 -7.96 5.31 -21.96
C TYR A 56 -7.08 4.63 -20.91
N GLY A 57 -6.19 5.40 -20.27
CA GLY A 57 -5.32 4.92 -19.20
C GLY A 57 -5.50 5.73 -17.92
N LEU A 58 -5.65 5.05 -16.79
CA LEU A 58 -5.73 5.64 -15.45
C LEU A 58 -4.64 5.01 -14.59
N PHE A 59 -3.58 5.77 -14.28
CA PHE A 59 -2.40 5.25 -13.62
C PHE A 59 -2.09 5.98 -12.32
N GLU A 60 -2.17 5.22 -11.23
CA GLU A 60 -1.72 5.66 -9.91
C GLU A 60 -0.20 5.52 -9.76
N ALA A 61 0.38 6.37 -8.90
CA ALA A 61 1.82 6.34 -8.69
C ALA A 61 2.27 5.12 -7.85
N ARG A 62 3.58 4.83 -7.87
CA ARG A 62 4.28 3.73 -7.16
C ARG A 62 4.03 2.31 -7.68
N ILE A 63 2.98 2.08 -8.46
CA ILE A 63 2.68 0.77 -9.05
C ILE A 63 3.56 0.54 -10.27
N ASN A 64 3.33 1.33 -11.32
CA ASN A 64 3.97 1.19 -12.62
C ASN A 64 5.17 2.12 -12.80
N THR A 65 6.11 1.72 -13.64
CA THR A 65 7.07 2.62 -14.30
C THR A 65 6.43 3.25 -15.54
N HIS A 66 7.05 4.32 -16.06
CA HIS A 66 6.57 4.95 -17.30
C HIS A 66 6.68 4.00 -18.51
N PHE A 67 7.63 3.05 -18.48
CA PHE A 67 7.74 1.99 -19.48
C PHE A 67 6.58 0.99 -19.40
N ASP A 68 6.16 0.59 -18.20
CA ASP A 68 5.00 -0.31 -18.03
C ASP A 68 3.71 0.35 -18.54
N ILE A 69 3.55 1.66 -18.29
CA ILE A 69 2.42 2.46 -18.78
C ILE A 69 2.41 2.47 -20.31
N ASP A 70 3.54 2.80 -20.93
CA ASP A 70 3.67 2.84 -22.38
C ASP A 70 3.39 1.47 -23.02
N GLN A 71 3.91 0.40 -22.42
CA GLN A 71 3.64 -0.97 -22.87
C GLN A 71 2.16 -1.33 -22.78
N GLN A 72 1.47 -0.97 -21.69
CA GLN A 72 0.05 -1.27 -21.49
C GLN A 72 -0.83 -0.50 -22.49
N LEU A 73 -0.53 0.77 -22.74
CA LEU A 73 -1.28 1.58 -23.72
C LEU A 73 -1.06 1.11 -25.16
N SER A 74 0.16 0.66 -25.47
CA SER A 74 0.56 0.26 -26.83
C SER A 74 0.08 -1.15 -27.23
N ARG A 75 -0.72 -1.83 -26.39
CA ARG A 75 -1.33 -3.13 -26.73
C ARG A 75 -2.38 -3.02 -27.82
N VAL A 76 -3.06 -1.86 -27.91
CA VAL A 76 -3.92 -1.53 -29.05
C VAL A 76 -3.06 -0.80 -30.07
N ARG A 77 -2.90 -1.39 -31.25
CA ARG A 77 -2.16 -0.76 -32.35
C ARG A 77 -3.09 0.16 -33.15
N HIS A 78 -2.53 1.28 -33.61
CA HIS A 78 -3.21 2.29 -34.42
C HIS A 78 -4.56 2.79 -33.84
N PRO A 79 -4.69 3.11 -32.54
CA PRO A 79 -5.89 3.79 -32.06
C PRO A 79 -5.97 5.20 -32.63
N LYS A 80 -7.17 5.74 -32.84
CA LYS A 80 -7.31 7.13 -33.33
C LYS A 80 -6.81 8.15 -32.31
N TYR A 81 -6.99 7.87 -31.02
CA TYR A 81 -6.47 8.70 -29.95
C TYR A 81 -6.13 7.88 -28.69
N VAL A 82 -5.26 8.44 -27.86
CA VAL A 82 -4.92 7.89 -26.54
C VAL A 82 -5.11 9.00 -25.50
N ARG A 83 -5.88 8.74 -24.45
CA ARG A 83 -6.13 9.66 -23.34
C ARG A 83 -5.64 9.04 -22.05
N VAL A 84 -4.75 9.74 -21.36
CA VAL A 84 -4.11 9.20 -20.16
C VAL A 84 -4.23 10.18 -19.02
N TRP A 85 -4.64 9.67 -17.87
CA TRP A 85 -4.47 10.32 -16.59
C TRP A 85 -3.39 9.58 -15.80
N ILE A 86 -2.38 10.31 -15.34
CA ILE A 86 -1.30 9.80 -14.49
C ILE A 86 -1.29 10.66 -13.23
N SER A 87 -1.22 10.01 -12.07
CA SER A 87 -1.11 10.69 -10.78
C SER A 87 0.02 11.73 -10.80
N PRO A 88 -0.22 12.96 -10.29
CA PRO A 88 0.78 14.02 -10.27
C PRO A 88 1.79 13.87 -9.12
N GLU A 89 1.70 12.80 -8.31
CA GLU A 89 2.58 12.59 -7.18
C GLU A 89 4.06 12.46 -7.59
N LEU A 90 4.92 13.12 -6.83
CA LEU A 90 6.37 13.04 -6.96
C LEU A 90 6.96 12.35 -5.73
N PHE A 91 8.00 11.55 -5.96
CA PHE A 91 8.71 10.84 -4.91
C PHE A 91 10.19 11.20 -4.91
N ASN A 92 10.87 10.77 -3.85
CA ASN A 92 12.28 11.00 -3.58
C ASN A 92 12.97 9.70 -3.14
N PHE A 93 12.53 8.58 -3.73
CA PHE A 93 13.18 7.28 -3.59
C PHE A 93 14.66 7.43 -3.95
N GLU A 94 15.53 6.74 -3.22
CA GLU A 94 16.97 6.74 -3.51
C GLU A 94 17.22 6.18 -4.91
N THR A 95 18.01 6.88 -5.72
CA THR A 95 18.32 6.47 -7.11
C THR A 95 19.81 6.18 -7.30
N GLU A 96 20.65 6.52 -6.33
CA GLU A 96 22.07 6.21 -6.39
C GLU A 96 22.31 4.72 -6.14
N VAL A 97 23.08 4.08 -7.03
CA VAL A 97 23.26 2.62 -7.04
C VAL A 97 23.98 2.13 -5.78
N GLU A 98 25.02 2.81 -5.31
CA GLU A 98 25.80 2.34 -4.15
C GLU A 98 24.99 2.36 -2.83
N PRO A 99 24.26 3.43 -2.47
CA PRO A 99 23.33 3.40 -1.34
C PRO A 99 22.26 2.29 -1.47
N ILE A 100 21.79 2.02 -2.67
CA ILE A 100 20.82 0.94 -2.94
C ILE A 100 21.47 -0.43 -2.77
N LYS A 101 22.69 -0.65 -3.24
CA LYS A 101 23.42 -1.91 -3.03
C LYS A 101 23.60 -2.17 -1.54
N GLN A 102 23.96 -1.13 -0.78
CA GLN A 102 24.04 -1.24 0.67
C GLN A 102 22.68 -1.63 1.28
N GLU A 103 21.59 -0.99 0.85
CA GLU A 103 20.23 -1.33 1.28
C GLU A 103 19.89 -2.81 1.03
N ILE A 104 20.21 -3.31 -0.17
CA ILE A 104 19.94 -4.69 -0.60
C ILE A 104 20.76 -5.68 0.23
N ALA A 105 22.05 -5.43 0.40
CA ALA A 105 22.94 -6.28 1.18
C ALA A 105 22.50 -6.38 2.66
N GLU A 106 22.14 -5.25 3.28
CA GLU A 106 21.65 -5.18 4.65
C GLU A 106 20.20 -5.70 4.83
N SER A 107 19.54 -6.11 3.75
CA SER A 107 18.15 -6.56 3.77
C SER A 107 17.98 -8.05 3.60
N GLU A 108 19.08 -8.77 3.41
CA GLU A 108 19.10 -10.22 3.14
C GLU A 108 18.24 -10.62 1.93
N ILE A 109 17.90 -9.66 1.03
CA ILE A 109 17.22 -9.94 -0.25
C ILE A 109 18.09 -10.83 -1.14
N ILE A 110 19.42 -10.67 -1.03
CA ILE A 110 20.43 -11.49 -1.71
C ILE A 110 21.37 -12.05 -0.63
N PRO A 111 21.00 -13.12 0.09
CA PRO A 111 21.80 -13.66 1.19
C PRO A 111 23.24 -14.01 0.78
N GLU A 112 23.44 -14.39 -0.48
CA GLU A 112 24.71 -14.83 -1.05
C GLU A 112 25.78 -13.74 -1.09
N VAL A 113 25.39 -12.46 -0.96
CA VAL A 113 26.36 -11.36 -0.88
C VAL A 113 27.05 -11.29 0.47
N LEU A 114 26.52 -11.90 1.54
CA LEU A 114 27.15 -11.93 2.85
C LEU A 114 28.32 -12.93 2.83
N THR A 115 29.54 -12.43 2.97
CA THR A 115 30.76 -13.27 2.94
C THR A 115 31.28 -13.64 4.32
N GLY A 116 30.78 -12.99 5.37
CA GLY A 116 31.13 -13.29 6.75
C GLY A 116 30.86 -12.11 7.68
N TYR A 117 31.54 -12.12 8.82
CA TYR A 117 31.52 -11.02 9.78
C TYR A 117 32.95 -10.60 10.08
N SER A 118 33.17 -9.29 10.10
CA SER A 118 34.46 -8.72 10.39
C SER A 118 34.95 -9.18 11.78
N PRO A 119 36.20 -9.67 11.89
CA PRO A 119 36.79 -10.07 13.16
C PRO A 119 36.82 -8.94 14.20
N ILE A 120 36.78 -7.69 13.74
CA ILE A 120 36.80 -6.49 14.58
C ILE A 120 35.41 -5.87 14.55
N GLY A 121 34.66 -6.05 15.64
CA GLY A 121 33.35 -5.42 15.82
C GLY A 121 32.15 -6.21 15.30
N GLY A 122 32.36 -7.38 14.68
CA GLY A 122 31.29 -8.31 14.32
C GLY A 122 30.28 -7.74 13.31
N MET A 123 30.69 -6.77 12.50
CA MET A 123 29.87 -6.21 11.44
C MET A 123 29.84 -7.16 10.23
N PRO A 124 28.71 -7.30 9.53
CA PRO A 124 28.64 -8.14 8.33
C PRO A 124 29.56 -7.60 7.23
N ASP A 125 30.30 -8.50 6.59
CA ASP A 125 31.12 -8.23 5.41
C ASP A 125 30.39 -8.73 4.17
N TYR A 126 30.36 -7.90 3.11
CA TYR A 126 29.62 -8.19 1.89
C TYR A 126 30.53 -8.22 0.65
N ASN A 127 30.21 -9.09 -0.31
CA ASN A 127 30.78 -9.06 -1.65
C ASN A 127 30.14 -7.95 -2.49
N TRP A 128 30.69 -6.73 -2.39
CA TRP A 128 30.19 -5.56 -3.13
C TRP A 128 30.36 -5.64 -4.66
N ASN A 129 31.17 -6.60 -5.15
CA ASN A 129 31.41 -6.84 -6.56
C ASN A 129 30.54 -7.98 -7.12
N ASP A 130 29.57 -8.46 -6.33
CA ASP A 130 28.64 -9.46 -6.81
C ASP A 130 27.86 -8.96 -8.05
N PRO A 131 27.85 -9.70 -9.18
CA PRO A 131 27.15 -9.28 -10.39
C PRO A 131 25.64 -9.14 -10.22
N TYR A 132 25.03 -9.99 -9.40
CA TYR A 132 23.59 -9.96 -9.17
C TYR A 132 23.20 -8.78 -8.28
N LEU A 133 23.99 -8.48 -7.24
CA LEU A 133 23.84 -7.25 -6.44
C LEU A 133 23.92 -6.00 -7.31
N THR A 134 24.91 -5.96 -8.21
CA THR A 134 25.08 -4.84 -9.13
C THR A 134 23.90 -4.72 -10.09
N LEU A 135 23.47 -5.81 -10.71
CA LEU A 135 22.32 -5.81 -11.63
C LEU A 135 21.03 -5.37 -10.92
N TYR A 136 20.74 -5.94 -9.75
CA TYR A 136 19.55 -5.61 -8.98
C TYR A 136 19.55 -4.14 -8.55
N GLY A 137 20.69 -3.64 -8.06
CA GLY A 137 20.86 -2.24 -7.69
C GLY A 137 20.55 -1.28 -8.84
N ASN A 138 21.06 -1.59 -10.05
CA ASN A 138 20.77 -0.80 -11.25
C ASN A 138 19.30 -0.85 -11.67
N ILE A 139 18.66 -2.03 -11.65
CA ILE A 139 17.24 -2.17 -11.97
C ILE A 139 16.38 -1.36 -11.00
N LEU A 140 16.65 -1.49 -9.70
CA LEU A 140 15.89 -0.79 -8.67
C LEU A 140 16.11 0.72 -8.74
N ALA A 141 17.33 1.18 -9.01
CA ALA A 141 17.65 2.58 -9.27
C ALA A 141 16.81 3.14 -10.43
N ALA A 142 16.78 2.44 -11.57
CA ALA A 142 16.01 2.85 -12.74
C ALA A 142 14.50 2.87 -12.46
N GLN A 143 13.97 1.87 -11.75
CA GLN A 143 12.57 1.84 -11.34
C GLN A 143 12.22 3.01 -10.40
N ARG A 144 13.08 3.30 -9.42
CA ARG A 144 12.90 4.42 -8.48
C ARG A 144 12.98 5.76 -9.20
N ALA A 145 13.93 5.95 -10.12
CA ALA A 145 14.05 7.14 -10.95
C ALA A 145 12.80 7.36 -11.81
N SER A 146 12.29 6.29 -12.43
CA SER A 146 11.00 6.32 -13.13
C SER A 146 9.87 6.79 -12.21
N LYS A 147 9.73 6.18 -11.03
CA LYS A 147 8.61 6.43 -10.11
C LYS A 147 8.69 7.82 -9.45
N ASN A 148 9.88 8.37 -9.24
CA ASN A 148 10.08 9.70 -8.68
C ASN A 148 9.42 10.80 -9.52
N LYS A 149 9.42 10.66 -10.84
CA LYS A 149 8.89 11.63 -11.81
C LYS A 149 8.04 10.96 -12.89
N LEU A 150 7.12 10.08 -12.47
CA LEU A 150 6.39 9.18 -13.38
C LEU A 150 5.72 9.89 -14.57
N ARG A 151 4.98 10.98 -14.31
CA ARG A 151 4.27 11.74 -15.35
C ARG A 151 5.22 12.45 -16.32
N GLU A 152 6.26 13.11 -15.81
CA GLU A 152 7.28 13.82 -16.61
C GLU A 152 7.99 12.83 -17.54
N ASN A 153 8.53 11.75 -16.98
CA ASN A 153 9.22 10.71 -17.74
C ASN A 153 8.34 10.07 -18.84
N PHE A 154 7.04 9.87 -18.56
CA PHE A 154 6.11 9.34 -19.56
C PHE A 154 5.87 10.33 -20.70
N ILE A 155 5.66 11.62 -20.40
CA ILE A 155 5.47 12.66 -21.42
C ILE A 155 6.71 12.77 -22.31
N ASP A 156 7.90 12.75 -21.70
CA ASP A 156 9.18 12.80 -22.42
C ASP A 156 9.34 11.58 -23.34
N LEU A 157 9.05 10.37 -22.85
CA LEU A 157 9.08 9.14 -23.64
C LEU A 157 8.13 9.22 -24.86
N ARG A 158 6.89 9.66 -24.67
CA ARG A 158 5.90 9.75 -25.74
C ARG A 158 6.29 10.80 -26.78
N THR A 159 6.77 11.95 -26.32
CA THR A 159 7.24 13.03 -27.19
C THR A 159 8.45 12.58 -28.00
N TYR A 160 9.41 11.90 -27.37
CA TYR A 160 10.57 11.31 -28.05
C TYR A 160 10.16 10.29 -29.12
N ASN A 161 9.12 9.49 -28.86
CA ASN A 161 8.53 8.54 -29.80
C ASN A 161 7.63 9.19 -30.87
N GLY A 162 7.62 10.52 -30.99
CA GLY A 162 6.91 11.25 -32.05
C GLY A 162 5.43 11.54 -31.76
N TRP A 163 4.97 11.34 -30.52
CA TRP A 163 3.60 11.71 -30.15
C TRP A 163 3.49 13.19 -29.81
N ILE A 164 2.39 13.81 -30.24
CA ILE A 164 2.01 15.15 -29.81
C ILE A 164 1.19 15.00 -28.52
N VAL A 165 1.72 15.54 -27.42
CA VAL A 165 1.05 15.48 -26.11
C VAL A 165 0.28 16.77 -25.88
N GLU A 166 -1.04 16.67 -25.83
CA GLU A 166 -1.94 17.78 -25.51
C GLU A 166 -2.29 17.78 -24.01
N PRO A 167 -1.82 18.76 -23.22
CA PRO A 167 -2.23 18.87 -21.83
C PRO A 167 -3.69 19.29 -21.73
N ILE A 168 -4.47 18.51 -20.97
CA ILE A 168 -5.87 18.86 -20.66
C ILE A 168 -5.91 19.59 -19.32
N GLU A 169 -6.39 20.83 -19.35
CA GLU A 169 -6.52 21.66 -18.15
C GLU A 169 -7.56 21.08 -17.17
N PRO A 170 -7.32 21.19 -15.85
CA PRO A 170 -8.29 20.75 -14.86
C PRO A 170 -9.61 21.52 -14.99
N ASN A 171 -10.71 20.79 -15.12
CA ASN A 171 -12.05 21.35 -14.99
C ASN A 171 -12.56 21.12 -13.56
N THR A 172 -12.66 22.19 -12.78
CA THR A 172 -13.02 22.14 -11.35
C THR A 172 -14.46 21.65 -11.12
N GLU A 173 -15.40 21.99 -12.00
CA GLU A 173 -16.80 21.55 -11.90
C GLU A 173 -16.91 20.04 -12.15
N ILE A 174 -16.30 19.55 -13.23
CA ILE A 174 -16.27 18.12 -13.57
C ILE A 174 -15.51 17.34 -12.49
N SER A 175 -14.40 17.88 -11.98
CA SER A 175 -13.62 17.26 -10.89
C SER A 175 -14.44 17.12 -9.60
N SER A 176 -15.20 18.16 -9.24
CA SER A 176 -16.09 18.14 -8.06
C SER A 176 -17.19 17.09 -8.22
N SER A 177 -17.87 17.08 -9.37
CA SER A 177 -18.86 16.07 -9.70
C SER A 177 -18.28 14.65 -9.67
N GLY A 178 -17.08 14.45 -10.21
CA GLY A 178 -16.36 13.18 -10.15
C GLY A 178 -16.04 12.74 -8.72
N SER A 179 -15.63 13.68 -7.86
CA SER A 179 -15.40 13.42 -6.43
C SER A 179 -16.67 12.95 -5.72
N ASP A 180 -17.81 13.56 -6.03
CA ASP A 180 -19.08 13.21 -5.41
C ASP A 180 -19.59 11.84 -5.88
N HIS A 181 -19.47 11.53 -7.18
CA HIS A 181 -19.74 10.18 -7.69
C HIS A 181 -18.83 9.12 -7.05
N ALA A 182 -17.54 9.42 -6.85
CA ALA A 182 -16.61 8.51 -6.20
C ALA A 182 -16.99 8.25 -4.74
N LYS A 183 -17.34 9.29 -3.98
CA LYS A 183 -17.83 9.16 -2.59
C LYS A 183 -19.13 8.36 -2.53
N GLN A 184 -20.06 8.62 -3.44
CA GLN A 184 -21.31 7.88 -3.52
C GLN A 184 -21.07 6.40 -3.85
N GLY A 185 -20.20 6.11 -4.82
CA GLY A 185 -19.82 4.75 -5.18
C GLY A 185 -19.16 4.01 -4.01
N GLU A 186 -18.28 4.70 -3.27
CA GLU A 186 -17.64 4.14 -2.08
C GLU A 186 -18.66 3.86 -0.97
N ALA A 187 -19.57 4.79 -0.70
CA ALA A 187 -20.65 4.59 0.27
C ALA A 187 -21.56 3.41 -0.09
N LEU A 188 -21.90 3.24 -1.38
CA LEU A 188 -22.68 2.10 -1.86
C LEU A 188 -21.92 0.78 -1.74
N ARG A 189 -20.62 0.76 -2.08
CA ARG A 189 -19.74 -0.41 -1.94
C ARG A 189 -19.64 -0.82 -0.47
N GLN A 190 -19.40 0.14 0.42
CA GLN A 190 -19.29 -0.09 1.85
C GLN A 190 -20.62 -0.56 2.44
N ALA A 191 -21.76 0.03 2.06
CA ALA A 191 -23.07 -0.42 2.50
C ALA A 191 -23.36 -1.87 2.05
N LYS A 192 -23.03 -2.20 0.79
CA LYS A 192 -23.15 -3.57 0.27
C LYS A 192 -22.21 -4.53 1.00
N HIS A 193 -20.98 -4.12 1.29
CA HIS A 193 -20.01 -4.90 2.06
C HIS A 193 -20.51 -5.18 3.47
N VAL A 194 -21.00 -4.17 4.18
CA VAL A 194 -21.57 -4.35 5.52
C VAL A 194 -22.74 -5.33 5.47
N GLN A 195 -23.66 -5.16 4.51
CA GLN A 195 -24.83 -6.01 4.39
C GLN A 195 -24.46 -7.47 4.10
N ARG A 196 -23.55 -7.74 3.15
CA ARG A 196 -23.11 -9.12 2.83
C ARG A 196 -22.51 -9.83 4.04
N ILE A 197 -21.76 -9.13 4.88
CA ILE A 197 -21.14 -9.73 6.08
C ILE A 197 -22.15 -9.94 7.21
N LEU A 198 -23.12 -9.05 7.39
CA LEU A 198 -24.18 -9.22 8.38
C LEU A 198 -25.12 -10.39 8.03
N ASP A 199 -25.40 -10.56 6.74
CA ASP A 199 -26.28 -11.63 6.23
C ASP A 199 -25.54 -12.97 6.04
N ALA A 200 -24.21 -12.99 6.13
CA ALA A 200 -23.41 -14.19 5.95
C ALA A 200 -23.68 -15.24 7.03
N GLU A 201 -23.56 -16.51 6.66
CA GLU A 201 -23.70 -17.63 7.57
C GLU A 201 -22.68 -17.56 8.72
N VAL A 202 -23.12 -17.85 9.94
CA VAL A 202 -22.23 -18.01 11.10
C VAL A 202 -21.68 -19.43 11.04
N ILE A 203 -20.37 -19.53 10.85
CA ILE A 203 -19.65 -20.81 10.72
C ILE A 203 -18.78 -21.08 11.95
N ASP A 204 -18.60 -22.35 12.26
CA ASP A 204 -17.75 -22.82 13.35
C ASP A 204 -16.26 -22.99 12.92
N PRO A 205 -15.33 -23.20 13.88
CA PRO A 205 -13.91 -23.38 13.55
C PRO A 205 -13.61 -24.55 12.61
N GLN A 206 -14.38 -25.64 12.67
CA GLN A 206 -14.17 -26.81 11.81
C GLN A 206 -14.58 -26.50 10.37
N GLN A 207 -15.67 -25.77 10.17
CA GLN A 207 -16.10 -25.28 8.86
C GLN A 207 -15.08 -24.29 8.28
N VAL A 208 -14.51 -23.41 9.11
CA VAL A 208 -13.43 -22.50 8.71
C VAL A 208 -12.22 -23.28 8.22
N ASP A 209 -11.77 -24.29 8.97
CA ASP A 209 -10.64 -25.13 8.58
C ASP A 209 -10.89 -25.87 7.26
N GLU A 210 -12.11 -26.35 7.03
CA GLU A 210 -12.50 -26.98 5.77
C GLU A 210 -12.44 -26.02 4.59
N LEU A 211 -12.97 -24.79 4.75
CA LEU A 211 -12.95 -23.76 3.71
C LEU A 211 -11.53 -23.25 3.44
N MET A 212 -10.70 -23.11 4.47
CA MET A 212 -9.28 -22.78 4.31
C MET A 212 -8.53 -23.87 3.55
N ARG A 213 -8.73 -25.14 3.93
CA ARG A 213 -8.13 -26.28 3.20
C ARG A 213 -8.60 -26.34 1.75
N LYS A 214 -9.88 -26.05 1.49
CA LYS A 214 -10.44 -25.96 0.13
C LYS A 214 -9.71 -24.88 -0.69
N ALA A 215 -9.48 -23.71 -0.11
CA ALA A 215 -8.72 -22.63 -0.75
C ALA A 215 -7.25 -23.00 -0.98
N ASP A 216 -6.60 -23.65 0.00
CA ASP A 216 -5.19 -24.04 -0.08
C ASP A 216 -4.91 -25.06 -1.20
N VAL A 217 -5.86 -25.94 -1.50
CA VAL A 217 -5.77 -26.86 -2.66
C VAL A 217 -6.17 -26.20 -3.99
N GLY A 218 -6.28 -24.87 -4.02
CA GLY A 218 -6.56 -24.08 -5.22
C GLY A 218 -8.01 -24.09 -5.68
N LYS A 219 -8.96 -24.62 -4.89
CA LYS A 219 -10.38 -24.58 -5.24
C LYS A 219 -10.96 -23.21 -4.92
N SER A 220 -11.73 -22.67 -5.87
CA SER A 220 -12.41 -21.39 -5.68
C SER A 220 -13.50 -21.50 -4.61
N LEU A 221 -13.52 -20.52 -3.70
CA LEU A 221 -14.62 -20.32 -2.76
C LEU A 221 -15.75 -19.54 -3.43
N SER A 222 -16.99 -19.92 -3.14
CA SER A 222 -18.17 -19.13 -3.51
C SER A 222 -18.18 -17.79 -2.75
N ASN A 223 -18.97 -16.83 -3.23
CA ASN A 223 -19.08 -15.54 -2.54
C ASN A 223 -19.63 -15.69 -1.12
N GLY A 224 -20.64 -16.56 -0.91
CA GLY A 224 -21.18 -16.83 0.43
C GLY A 224 -20.14 -17.44 1.38
N GLU A 225 -19.30 -18.36 0.90
CA GLU A 225 -18.20 -18.94 1.70
C GLU A 225 -17.16 -17.87 2.07
N LYS A 226 -16.83 -16.95 1.15
CA LYS A 226 -15.91 -15.84 1.43
C LYS A 226 -16.50 -14.87 2.47
N ASP A 227 -17.78 -14.54 2.32
CA ASP A 227 -18.49 -13.65 3.23
C ASP A 227 -18.59 -14.26 4.65
N ALA A 228 -18.85 -15.57 4.76
CA ALA A 228 -18.89 -16.30 6.03
C ALA A 228 -17.51 -16.36 6.71
N LEU A 229 -16.44 -16.64 5.95
CA LEU A 229 -15.07 -16.58 6.46
C LEU A 229 -14.70 -15.18 6.96
N GLU A 230 -15.03 -14.14 6.19
CA GLU A 230 -14.74 -12.76 6.58
C GLU A 230 -15.49 -12.38 7.87
N ARG A 231 -16.78 -12.74 7.98
CA ARG A 231 -17.56 -12.59 9.22
C ARG A 231 -16.89 -13.29 10.39
N TYR A 232 -16.55 -14.57 10.25
CA TYR A 232 -15.87 -15.35 11.29
C TYR A 232 -14.58 -14.66 11.74
N PHE A 233 -13.72 -14.23 10.82
CA PHE A 233 -12.46 -13.59 11.18
C PHE A 233 -12.66 -12.22 11.87
N ILE A 234 -13.71 -11.46 11.53
CA ILE A 234 -14.05 -10.22 12.22
C ILE A 234 -14.46 -10.57 13.66
N GLU A 235 -15.44 -11.45 13.81
CA GLU A 235 -16.00 -11.81 15.12
C GLU A 235 -14.96 -12.43 16.05
N HIS A 236 -14.15 -13.36 15.52
CA HIS A 236 -13.08 -14.01 16.23
C HIS A 236 -11.98 -13.02 16.64
N PHE A 237 -11.57 -12.12 15.74
CA PHE A 237 -10.54 -11.14 16.06
C PHE A 237 -10.98 -10.17 17.14
N TYR A 238 -12.16 -9.55 17.00
CA TYR A 238 -12.64 -8.52 17.93
C TYR A 238 -13.29 -9.10 19.18
N CYS A 239 -13.52 -10.42 19.20
CA CYS A 239 -14.21 -11.13 20.27
C CYS A 239 -15.62 -10.55 20.53
N LEU A 240 -16.31 -10.15 19.47
CA LEU A 240 -17.65 -9.56 19.46
C LEU A 240 -18.45 -10.11 18.28
N GLY A 241 -19.77 -10.14 18.37
CA GLY A 241 -20.61 -10.40 17.20
C GLY A 241 -20.47 -9.30 16.14
N ALA A 242 -20.67 -9.65 14.87
CA ALA A 242 -20.58 -8.68 13.78
C ALA A 242 -21.68 -7.61 13.92
N SER A 243 -21.28 -6.35 13.89
CA SER A 243 -22.20 -5.20 13.83
C SER A 243 -21.82 -4.27 12.68
N ARG A 244 -22.76 -3.43 12.25
CA ARG A 244 -22.53 -2.43 11.21
C ARG A 244 -21.35 -1.52 11.56
N GLU A 245 -21.28 -1.06 12.80
CA GLU A 245 -20.21 -0.20 13.31
C GLU A 245 -18.87 -0.92 13.29
N LEU A 246 -18.85 -2.19 13.72
CA LEU A 246 -17.62 -2.99 13.77
C LEU A 246 -17.08 -3.28 12.37
N ILE A 247 -17.92 -3.70 11.42
CA ILE A 247 -17.51 -4.01 10.04
C ILE A 247 -17.00 -2.74 9.34
N THR A 248 -17.72 -1.62 9.50
CA THR A 248 -17.30 -0.31 8.97
C THR A 248 -15.93 0.08 9.51
N LYS A 249 -15.70 -0.16 10.81
CA LYS A 249 -14.44 0.17 11.48
C LYS A 249 -13.30 -0.77 11.12
N ASP A 250 -13.59 -2.06 10.94
CA ASP A 250 -12.62 -3.08 10.50
C ASP A 250 -11.90 -2.62 9.22
N ASN A 251 -12.66 -1.95 8.34
CA ASN A 251 -12.18 -1.39 7.08
C ASN A 251 -11.43 -2.47 6.28
N GLU A 252 -12.13 -3.57 6.01
CA GLU A 252 -11.65 -4.73 5.24
C GLU A 252 -10.32 -5.26 5.79
N GLY A 253 -10.23 -5.41 7.11
CA GLY A 253 -9.06 -5.93 7.83
C GLY A 253 -7.94 -4.92 8.11
N LYS A 254 -7.99 -3.70 7.56
CA LYS A 254 -6.94 -2.68 7.81
C LYS A 254 -6.81 -2.34 9.30
N TYR A 255 -7.94 -2.21 10.00
CA TYR A 255 -7.90 -1.89 11.43
C TYR A 255 -7.38 -3.07 12.26
N ARG A 256 -7.65 -4.32 11.85
CA ARG A 256 -7.02 -5.53 12.46
C ARG A 256 -5.51 -5.52 12.32
N GLN A 257 -4.99 -5.21 11.14
CA GLN A 257 -3.55 -5.12 10.91
C GLN A 257 -2.90 -4.04 11.79
N GLN A 258 -3.57 -2.89 11.95
CA GLN A 258 -3.12 -1.81 12.83
C GLN A 258 -3.07 -2.25 14.30
N ILE A 259 -4.11 -2.93 14.79
CA ILE A 259 -4.15 -3.46 16.17
C ILE A 259 -3.07 -4.53 16.37
N GLN A 260 -2.86 -5.45 15.42
CA GLN A 260 -1.80 -6.45 15.52
C GLN A 260 -0.40 -5.81 15.56
N MET A 261 -0.18 -4.75 14.78
CA MET A 261 1.08 -4.01 14.83
C MET A 261 1.24 -3.32 16.19
N PHE A 262 0.19 -2.68 16.71
CA PHE A 262 0.18 -2.10 18.04
C PHE A 262 0.52 -3.13 19.12
N GLU A 263 -0.14 -4.30 19.11
CA GLU A 263 0.12 -5.41 20.04
C GLU A 263 1.60 -5.80 20.06
N ARG A 264 2.20 -5.95 18.88
CA ARG A 264 3.62 -6.29 18.75
C ARG A 264 4.54 -5.19 19.25
N VAL A 265 4.20 -3.92 18.98
CA VAL A 265 4.97 -2.76 19.46
C VAL A 265 4.98 -2.69 20.99
N ILE A 266 3.88 -3.01 21.67
CA ILE A 266 3.80 -2.92 23.15
C ILE A 266 4.29 -4.18 23.89
N GLN A 267 4.45 -5.32 23.20
CA GLN A 267 4.82 -6.61 23.82
C GLN A 267 6.29 -6.71 24.29
N GLY A 268 7.15 -5.76 23.93
CA GLY A 268 8.57 -5.74 24.33
C GLY A 268 9.51 -5.97 23.14
N GLU A 269 10.68 -6.58 23.39
CA GLU A 269 11.54 -7.01 22.28
C GLU A 269 10.77 -7.98 21.39
N PRO A 270 10.68 -7.72 20.07
CA PRO A 270 9.96 -8.60 19.17
C PRO A 270 10.62 -9.98 19.17
N ASP A 271 9.82 -11.03 19.31
CA ASP A 271 10.30 -12.41 19.26
C ASP A 271 11.04 -12.65 17.94
N LYS A 272 12.26 -13.21 18.01
CA LYS A 272 13.05 -13.58 16.82
C LYS A 272 12.34 -14.64 15.96
N ALA A 273 11.33 -15.33 16.51
CA ALA A 273 10.47 -16.24 15.76
C ALA A 273 9.51 -15.53 14.77
N LEU A 274 9.41 -14.20 14.81
CA LEU A 274 8.65 -13.44 13.81
C LEU A 274 9.32 -13.51 12.43
N LYS A 275 8.51 -13.47 11.36
CA LYS A 275 9.04 -13.19 10.01
C LYS A 275 9.90 -11.93 10.06
N GLU A 276 11.12 -12.00 9.53
CA GLU A 276 12.15 -10.96 9.62
C GLU A 276 11.63 -9.55 9.27
N VAL A 277 10.84 -9.44 8.20
CA VAL A 277 10.20 -8.18 7.78
C VAL A 277 9.32 -7.56 8.88
N VAL A 278 8.56 -8.39 9.60
CA VAL A 278 7.70 -7.94 10.70
C VAL A 278 8.55 -7.51 11.89
N TYR A 279 9.58 -8.29 12.22
CA TYR A 279 10.52 -7.98 13.31
C TYR A 279 11.17 -6.60 13.09
N GLU A 280 11.69 -6.35 11.89
CA GLU A 280 12.34 -5.07 11.55
C GLU A 280 11.36 -3.88 11.56
N ARG A 281 10.10 -4.09 11.11
CA ARG A 281 9.04 -3.08 11.21
C ARG A 281 8.78 -2.67 12.66
N VAL A 282 8.61 -3.64 13.55
CA VAL A 282 8.32 -3.39 14.97
C VAL A 282 9.49 -2.66 15.63
N ARG A 283 10.72 -3.14 15.41
CA ARG A 283 11.93 -2.54 15.98
C ARG A 283 12.12 -1.08 15.54
N LEU A 284 11.94 -0.81 14.24
CA LEU A 284 12.07 0.54 13.69
C LEU A 284 10.97 1.47 14.19
N LEU A 285 9.72 1.01 14.30
CA LEU A 285 8.63 1.81 14.89
C LEU A 285 8.93 2.17 16.35
N ARG A 286 9.44 1.22 17.15
CA ARG A 286 9.84 1.49 18.55
C ARG A 286 10.94 2.56 18.62
N GLU A 287 12.00 2.46 17.82
CA GLU A 287 13.08 3.47 17.74
C GLU A 287 12.52 4.87 17.38
N LEU A 288 11.59 4.91 16.40
CA LEU A 288 10.95 6.15 15.97
C LEU A 288 10.05 6.76 17.06
N TYR A 289 9.27 5.95 17.78
CA TYR A 289 8.39 6.46 18.84
C TYR A 289 9.18 6.88 20.10
N GLN A 290 10.23 6.16 20.46
CA GLN A 290 11.15 6.52 21.54
C GLN A 290 11.87 7.84 21.23
N SER A 291 12.37 8.00 20.00
CA SER A 291 13.03 9.25 19.58
C SER A 291 12.07 10.44 19.47
N ALA A 292 10.77 10.19 19.31
CA ALA A 292 9.72 11.21 19.41
C ALA A 292 9.32 11.53 20.87
N GLY A 293 9.80 10.77 21.86
CA GLY A 293 9.52 10.99 23.28
C GLY A 293 8.08 10.65 23.69
N ILE A 294 7.40 9.79 22.95
CA ILE A 294 5.98 9.43 23.19
C ILE A 294 5.78 7.97 23.56
N PHE A 295 6.86 7.19 23.63
CA PHE A 295 6.81 5.77 23.90
C PHE A 295 7.94 5.39 24.84
N THR A 296 7.57 4.78 25.96
CA THR A 296 8.45 4.00 26.83
C THR A 296 8.25 2.52 26.49
N ASP A 297 9.20 1.64 26.82
CA ASP A 297 9.33 0.27 26.28
C ASP A 297 8.05 -0.57 26.12
N SER A 298 6.98 -0.29 26.85
CA SER A 298 5.68 -0.95 26.72
C SER A 298 4.46 -0.03 26.62
N SER A 299 4.62 1.30 26.65
CA SER A 299 3.46 2.22 26.76
C SER A 299 3.64 3.54 26.02
N PHE A 300 2.53 4.05 25.47
CA PHE A 300 2.47 5.37 24.87
C PHE A 300 2.06 6.43 25.92
N ASP A 301 2.75 7.56 25.91
CA ASP A 301 2.43 8.70 26.77
C ASP A 301 1.42 9.64 26.07
N THR A 302 0.18 9.66 26.55
CA THR A 302 -0.88 10.54 26.04
C THR A 302 -0.81 11.97 26.58
N SER A 303 -0.10 12.18 27.69
CA SER A 303 0.06 13.48 28.34
C SER A 303 1.08 14.36 27.62
N THR A 304 2.02 13.75 26.90
CA THR A 304 3.08 14.47 26.19
C THR A 304 2.51 15.34 25.07
N THR A 305 2.76 16.65 25.18
CA THR A 305 2.51 17.60 24.11
C THR A 305 3.65 17.55 23.10
N LEU A 306 3.30 17.20 21.87
CA LEU A 306 4.18 17.14 20.72
C LEU A 306 4.22 18.50 19.99
N THR A 307 5.44 19.01 19.82
CA THR A 307 5.75 20.21 19.05
C THR A 307 6.90 19.93 18.10
N SER A 308 7.06 20.75 17.05
CA SER A 308 8.19 20.61 16.12
C SER A 308 9.55 20.64 16.82
N GLU A 309 9.66 21.40 17.91
CA GLU A 309 10.89 21.51 18.69
C GLU A 309 11.25 20.20 19.43
N ARG A 310 10.26 19.50 19.98
CA ARG A 310 10.48 18.22 20.67
C ARG A 310 10.84 17.08 19.71
N LEU A 311 10.48 17.21 18.43
CA LEU A 311 10.74 16.19 17.41
C LEU A 311 12.13 16.28 16.75
N LYS A 312 13.07 17.07 17.29
CA LYS A 312 14.45 17.15 16.76
C LYS A 312 15.14 15.78 16.75
N SER A 313 15.04 15.01 17.84
CA SER A 313 15.62 13.66 17.93
C SER A 313 14.98 12.69 16.94
N PHE A 314 13.65 12.74 16.80
CA PHE A 314 12.90 12.00 15.78
C PHE A 314 13.38 12.33 14.36
N ILE A 315 13.54 13.62 14.01
CA ILE A 315 14.06 14.04 12.71
C ILE A 315 15.45 13.46 12.45
N ALA A 316 16.34 13.49 13.46
CA ALA A 316 17.68 12.94 13.34
C ALA A 316 17.67 11.43 13.08
N VAL A 317 16.80 10.68 13.77
CA VAL A 317 16.61 9.24 13.53
C VAL A 317 16.03 8.98 12.15
N CYS A 318 15.00 9.74 11.71
CA CYS A 318 14.46 9.63 10.36
C CYS A 318 15.55 9.84 9.30
N LYS A 319 16.36 10.90 9.44
CA LYS A 319 17.47 11.17 8.53
C LYS A 319 18.48 10.01 8.51
N LYS A 320 18.89 9.53 9.68
CA LYS A 320 19.85 8.43 9.83
C LYS A 320 19.33 7.10 9.26
N ARG A 321 18.02 6.84 9.39
CA ARG A 321 17.38 5.60 8.98
C ARG A 321 16.62 5.73 7.66
N ARG A 322 16.85 6.78 6.85
CA ARG A 322 16.04 7.10 5.66
C ARG A 322 15.86 5.90 4.73
N VAL A 323 16.97 5.26 4.36
CA VAL A 323 17.00 4.08 3.48
C VAL A 323 16.24 2.92 4.12
N LYS A 324 16.51 2.64 5.40
CA LYS A 324 15.83 1.58 6.16
C LYS A 324 14.32 1.82 6.29
N ILE A 325 13.88 3.06 6.49
CA ILE A 325 12.46 3.45 6.57
C ILE A 325 11.76 3.16 5.25
N ASP A 326 12.37 3.58 4.14
CA ASP A 326 11.82 3.33 2.79
C ASP A 326 11.67 1.83 2.53
N ARG A 327 12.72 1.06 2.79
CA ARG A 327 12.75 -0.40 2.66
C ARG A 327 11.69 -1.10 3.52
N VAL A 328 11.71 -0.84 4.83
CA VAL A 328 10.95 -1.59 5.82
C VAL A 328 9.45 -1.26 5.73
N PHE A 329 9.10 0.00 5.45
CA PHE A 329 7.71 0.43 5.37
C PHE A 329 7.16 0.48 3.94
N GLY A 330 8.01 0.40 2.91
CA GLY A 330 7.60 0.54 1.51
C GLY A 330 7.12 1.95 1.16
N SER A 331 7.54 2.95 1.94
CA SER A 331 7.17 4.35 1.75
C SER A 331 8.31 5.27 2.17
N PRO A 332 8.75 6.20 1.30
CA PRO A 332 9.86 7.06 1.61
C PRO A 332 9.42 8.16 2.59
N LEU A 333 10.39 8.82 3.20
CA LEU A 333 10.12 10.01 4.01
C LEU A 333 9.53 11.12 3.15
N ARG A 334 8.53 11.82 3.70
CA ARG A 334 7.97 13.02 3.08
C ARG A 334 9.08 14.03 2.79
N ASN A 335 8.99 14.73 1.66
CA ASN A 335 9.96 15.80 1.32
C ASN A 335 10.06 16.89 2.40
N ASP A 336 8.97 17.14 3.13
CA ASP A 336 8.88 18.13 4.19
C ASP A 336 8.98 17.53 5.62
N TYR A 337 9.48 16.30 5.80
CA TYR A 337 9.53 15.66 7.13
C TYR A 337 10.31 16.48 8.17
N ALA A 338 11.36 17.20 7.76
CA ALA A 338 12.17 18.02 8.67
C ALA A 338 11.45 19.30 9.11
N SER A 339 10.65 19.92 8.22
CA SER A 339 9.89 21.15 8.51
C SER A 339 8.49 20.86 9.07
N LYS A 340 7.93 19.68 8.81
CA LYS A 340 6.62 19.19 9.29
C LYS A 340 6.75 17.78 9.92
N PRO A 341 7.55 17.61 10.97
CA PRO A 341 7.83 16.29 11.56
C PRO A 341 6.58 15.60 12.11
N MET A 342 5.59 16.38 12.58
CA MET A 342 4.30 15.83 13.04
C MET A 342 3.54 15.07 11.96
N GLN A 343 3.62 15.49 10.70
CA GLN A 343 2.92 14.79 9.61
C GLN A 343 3.59 13.45 9.33
N GLN A 344 4.93 13.39 9.37
CA GLN A 344 5.66 12.14 9.25
C GLN A 344 5.38 11.20 10.43
N LEU A 345 5.40 11.71 11.66
CA LEU A 345 5.09 10.94 12.86
C LEU A 345 3.66 10.39 12.84
N SER A 346 2.70 11.17 12.35
CA SER A 346 1.30 10.73 12.22
C SER A 346 1.14 9.57 11.24
N LEU A 347 1.96 9.50 10.18
CA LEU A 347 1.97 8.35 9.27
C LEU A 347 2.43 7.07 10.00
N PHE A 348 3.47 7.17 10.82
CA PHE A 348 3.96 6.03 11.61
C PHE A 348 2.94 5.60 12.66
N LEU A 349 2.39 6.54 13.45
CA LEU A 349 1.33 6.26 14.43
C LEU A 349 0.12 5.58 13.78
N GLY A 350 -0.24 6.00 12.56
CA GLY A 350 -1.30 5.39 11.77
C GLY A 350 -1.05 3.92 11.43
N MET A 351 0.20 3.43 11.40
CA MET A 351 0.50 2.00 11.23
C MET A 351 0.07 1.16 12.43
N CYS A 352 -0.05 1.76 13.62
CA CYS A 352 -0.55 1.15 14.84
C CYS A 352 -2.00 1.57 15.15
N GLY A 353 -2.69 2.25 14.22
CA GLY A 353 -4.05 2.76 14.44
C GLY A 353 -4.14 3.95 15.40
N ILE A 354 -3.01 4.46 15.89
CA ILE A 354 -2.95 5.56 16.86
C ILE A 354 -3.24 6.88 16.15
N LYS A 355 -4.16 7.66 16.73
CA LYS A 355 -4.54 8.98 16.23
C LYS A 355 -3.97 10.07 17.12
N THR A 356 -3.80 11.27 16.56
CA THR A 356 -3.44 12.47 17.31
C THR A 356 -4.58 13.48 17.30
N VAL A 357 -4.72 14.23 18.38
CA VAL A 357 -5.60 15.39 18.48
C VAL A 357 -4.78 16.67 18.33
N ARG A 358 -5.29 17.61 17.53
CA ARG A 358 -4.64 18.89 17.28
C ARG A 358 -5.30 19.99 18.10
N LYS A 359 -4.50 20.70 18.91
CA LYS A 359 -4.92 21.89 19.64
C LYS A 359 -4.20 23.12 19.10
N ALA A 360 -4.97 24.07 18.56
CA ALA A 360 -4.43 25.35 18.12
C ALA A 360 -4.25 26.28 19.33
N THR A 361 -3.10 26.93 19.41
CA THR A 361 -2.81 27.99 20.38
C THR A 361 -2.31 29.23 19.64
N LYS A 362 -2.53 30.41 20.21
CA LYS A 362 -1.96 31.66 19.70
C LYS A 362 -0.83 32.07 20.64
N LYS A 363 0.38 32.25 20.11
CA LYS A 363 1.52 32.82 20.83
C LYS A 363 2.01 34.01 20.02
N ASN A 364 1.99 35.21 20.61
CA ASN A 364 2.40 36.47 19.98
C ASN A 364 1.73 36.74 18.62
N GLY A 365 0.42 36.48 18.50
CA GLY A 365 -0.33 36.66 17.24
C GLY A 365 -0.13 35.55 16.19
N ILE A 366 0.87 34.68 16.36
CA ILE A 366 1.15 33.55 15.48
C ILE A 366 0.39 32.31 15.98
N LYS A 367 -0.30 31.63 15.06
CA LYS A 367 -1.01 30.38 15.35
C LYS A 367 -0.02 29.21 15.39
N THR A 368 0.12 28.59 16.54
CA THR A 368 0.94 27.39 16.75
C THR A 368 0.04 26.18 16.99
N TYR A 369 0.41 25.03 16.43
CA TYR A 369 -0.32 23.78 16.60
C TYR A 369 0.44 22.84 17.52
N ASN A 370 -0.25 22.39 18.57
CA ASN A 370 0.23 21.39 19.50
C ASN A 370 -0.57 20.10 19.27
N TYR A 371 0.09 18.95 19.45
CA TYR A 371 -0.54 17.65 19.24
C TYR A 371 -0.37 16.78 20.47
N ASN A 372 -1.38 15.95 20.74
CA ASN A 372 -1.32 14.89 21.74
C ASN A 372 -1.82 13.59 21.10
N ILE A 373 -1.42 12.45 21.64
CA ILE A 373 -2.06 11.18 21.29
C ILE A 373 -3.52 11.26 21.76
N ALA A 374 -4.44 10.80 20.90
CA ALA A 374 -5.86 10.77 21.20
C ALA A 374 -6.15 9.67 22.24
N ASP A 375 -6.31 10.07 23.50
CA ASP A 375 -6.49 9.16 24.64
C ASP A 375 -7.63 8.16 24.42
N ALA A 376 -8.81 8.63 24.00
CA ALA A 376 -9.95 7.78 23.70
C ALA A 376 -9.67 6.74 22.59
N ALA A 377 -8.92 7.12 21.54
CA ALA A 377 -8.60 6.21 20.45
C ALA A 377 -7.56 5.15 20.87
N LEU A 378 -6.60 5.54 21.73
CA LEU A 378 -5.63 4.61 22.29
C LEU A 378 -6.30 3.63 23.26
N GLY A 379 -7.17 4.13 24.14
CA GLY A 379 -7.92 3.32 25.10
C GLY A 379 -8.78 2.26 24.40
N GLU A 380 -9.41 2.62 23.29
CA GLU A 380 -10.21 1.68 22.50
C GLU A 380 -9.36 0.55 21.88
N ILE A 381 -8.16 0.86 21.37
CA ILE A 381 -7.22 -0.17 20.89
C ILE A 381 -6.80 -1.07 22.05
N GLN A 382 -6.42 -0.49 23.19
CA GLN A 382 -6.01 -1.23 24.38
C GLN A 382 -7.11 -2.16 24.92
N GLU A 383 -8.38 -1.73 24.85
CA GLU A 383 -9.53 -2.54 25.23
C GLU A 383 -9.65 -3.78 24.33
N ILE A 384 -9.54 -3.60 23.00
CA ILE A 384 -9.57 -4.71 22.06
C ILE A 384 -8.42 -5.69 22.34
N VAL A 385 -7.20 -5.19 22.55
CA VAL A 385 -6.04 -6.04 22.89
C VAL A 385 -6.27 -6.82 24.17
N THR A 386 -6.78 -6.16 25.21
CA THR A 386 -7.08 -6.79 26.50
C THR A 386 -8.10 -7.90 26.34
N ARG A 387 -9.21 -7.62 25.65
CA ARG A 387 -10.29 -8.59 25.38
C ARG A 387 -9.76 -9.83 24.66
N ARG A 388 -8.90 -9.64 23.65
CA ARG A 388 -8.29 -10.73 22.88
C ARG A 388 -7.33 -11.57 23.72
N LYS A 389 -6.54 -10.94 24.59
CA LYS A 389 -5.64 -11.65 25.53
C LYS A 389 -6.44 -12.50 26.51
N SER A 390 -7.50 -11.94 27.11
CA SER A 390 -8.36 -12.68 28.04
C SER A 390 -8.96 -13.92 27.38
N LYS A 391 -9.50 -13.82 26.16
CA LYS A 391 -10.09 -14.98 25.47
C LYS A 391 -9.08 -16.07 25.14
N ARG A 392 -7.83 -15.71 24.79
CA ARG A 392 -6.73 -16.66 24.54
C ARG A 392 -6.22 -17.38 25.78
N SER A 393 -6.43 -16.83 26.99
CA SER A 393 -6.04 -17.49 28.24
C SER A 393 -7.05 -18.55 28.72
N TYR A 394 -8.24 -18.60 28.11
CA TYR A 394 -9.31 -19.57 28.44
C TYR A 394 -9.56 -20.61 27.33
N SER A 395 -8.78 -20.56 26.24
CA SER A 395 -8.76 -21.53 25.13
C SER A 395 -7.44 -22.27 25.13
#